data_AF-A0A956QKW0-F1
#
_entry.id   AF-A0A956QKW0-F1
#
_cell.length_a   1.000
_cell.length_b   1.000
_cell.length_c   1.000
_cell.angle_alpha   90.00
_cell.angle_beta   90.00
_cell.angle_gamma   90.00
#
_symmetry.space_group_name_H-M   'P 1'
#
loop_
_entity.id
_entity.type
_entity.pdbx_description
1 polymer ?
#
loop_
_entity_poly.entity_id
_entity_poly.type
_entity_poly.pdbx_seq_one_letter_code
_entity_poly.pdbx_strand_id
1 'polypeptide(L)'
;GRPDAFVADNVRYLTDDQFGYTAGIDGMMLRERPAANFYMGKFYAESLILAETGHATGAIQIAGTAMPSQLPFFVAACDYTLIGEELFAASAYLSKDPLQVGSLRGQDVGKAIVMVCLVVGALAITFGFDFVKGWFAT
;
A
#
# COMPACT_ATOMS: atom_id res chain seq x y z
N GLY A 1 13.66 13.89 -12.67
CA GLY A 1 12.37 13.95 -13.42
C GLY A 1 12.51 14.88 -14.61
N ARG A 2 11.47 14.98 -15.46
CA ARG A 2 11.36 15.91 -16.60
C ARG A 2 10.32 17.00 -16.31
N PRO A 3 10.69 18.11 -15.63
CA PRO A 3 9.77 19.20 -15.36
C PRO A 3 9.30 19.90 -16.63
N ASP A 4 10.07 19.79 -17.72
CA ASP A 4 9.73 20.24 -19.07
C ASP A 4 8.50 19.53 -19.67
N ALA A 5 8.17 18.32 -19.19
CA ALA A 5 7.00 17.57 -19.63
C ALA A 5 5.77 17.77 -18.73
N PHE A 6 5.85 18.66 -17.74
CA PHE A 6 4.72 18.93 -16.84
C PHE A 6 3.61 19.70 -17.57
N VAL A 7 2.40 19.17 -17.50
CA VAL A 7 1.18 19.82 -17.99
C VAL A 7 0.22 19.94 -16.81
N ALA A 8 -0.06 21.18 -16.39
CA ALA A 8 -0.88 21.44 -15.21
C ALA A 8 -2.28 20.79 -15.31
N ASP A 9 -2.87 20.81 -16.51
CA ASP A 9 -4.22 20.28 -16.79
C ASP A 9 -4.32 18.74 -16.71
N ASN A 10 -3.20 18.03 -16.55
CA ASN A 10 -3.19 16.59 -16.27
C ASN A 10 -3.54 16.28 -14.81
N VAL A 11 -3.47 17.27 -13.91
CA VAL A 11 -3.88 17.11 -12.51
C VAL A 11 -5.33 17.53 -12.37
N ARG A 12 -6.22 16.55 -12.28
CA ARG A 12 -7.68 16.77 -12.30
C ARG A 12 -8.30 16.29 -11.00
N TYR A 13 -9.12 17.15 -10.40
CA TYR A 13 -10.09 16.75 -9.37
C TYR A 13 -11.44 16.51 -10.04
N LEU A 14 -12.09 15.38 -9.77
CA LEU A 14 -13.44 15.10 -10.27
C LEU A 14 -14.50 15.41 -9.23
N THR A 15 -14.51 14.66 -8.13
CA THR A 15 -15.51 14.74 -7.06
C THR A 15 -15.02 13.96 -5.83
N ASP A 16 -15.65 14.23 -4.70
CA ASP A 16 -15.52 13.53 -3.43
C ASP A 16 -16.53 12.37 -3.29
N ASP A 17 -17.57 12.31 -4.14
CA ASP A 17 -18.48 11.18 -4.18
C ASP A 17 -17.77 9.95 -4.75
N GLN A 18 -17.78 8.85 -3.98
CA GLN A 18 -17.01 7.64 -4.28
C GLN A 18 -17.35 7.06 -5.67
N PHE A 19 -18.63 6.88 -5.98
CA PHE A 19 -19.04 6.25 -7.23
C PHE A 19 -19.05 7.25 -8.39
N GLY A 20 -19.27 8.54 -8.12
CA GLY A 20 -19.05 9.62 -9.09
C GLY A 20 -17.60 9.70 -9.54
N TYR A 21 -16.66 9.60 -8.60
CA TYR A 21 -15.23 9.51 -8.90
C TYR A 21 -14.93 8.26 -9.75
N THR A 22 -15.41 7.10 -9.30
CA THR A 22 -15.19 5.81 -9.99
C THR A 22 -15.67 5.85 -11.44
N ALA A 23 -16.94 6.23 -11.67
CA ALA A 23 -17.52 6.31 -13.01
C ALA A 23 -16.79 7.32 -13.91
N GLY A 24 -16.33 8.44 -13.34
CA GLY A 24 -15.54 9.44 -14.06
C GLY A 24 -14.18 8.90 -14.51
N ILE A 25 -13.46 8.22 -13.61
CA ILE A 25 -12.18 7.57 -13.93
C ILE A 25 -12.37 6.44 -14.95
N ASP A 26 -13.34 5.55 -14.75
CA ASP A 26 -13.64 4.45 -15.69
C ASP A 26 -13.93 4.98 -17.10
N GLY A 27 -14.75 6.03 -17.19
CA GLY A 27 -15.03 6.69 -18.45
C GLY A 27 -13.78 7.26 -19.12
N MET A 28 -12.83 7.80 -18.34
CA MET A 28 -11.54 8.25 -18.87
C MET A 28 -10.68 7.08 -19.34
N MET A 29 -10.56 5.99 -18.56
CA MET A 29 -9.81 4.79 -18.96
C MET A 29 -10.32 4.24 -20.29
N LEU A 30 -11.65 4.15 -20.47
CA LEU A 30 -12.25 3.63 -21.70
C LEU A 30 -12.00 4.51 -22.93
N ARG A 31 -11.97 5.84 -22.77
CA ARG A 31 -11.75 6.79 -23.88
C ARG A 31 -10.28 7.02 -24.19
N GLU A 32 -9.48 7.25 -23.15
CA GLU A 32 -8.07 7.62 -23.29
C GLU A 32 -7.17 6.39 -23.43
N ARG A 33 -7.62 5.21 -22.97
CA ARG A 33 -6.92 3.92 -23.06
C ARG A 33 -5.46 4.02 -22.60
N PRO A 34 -5.21 4.43 -21.34
CA PRO A 34 -3.86 4.62 -20.83
C PRO A 34 -3.06 3.32 -20.90
N ALA A 35 -1.75 3.45 -21.12
CA ALA A 35 -0.86 2.28 -21.17
C ALA A 35 -0.65 1.63 -19.78
N ALA A 36 -0.74 2.43 -18.72
CA ALA A 36 -0.62 1.96 -17.35
C ALA A 36 -1.43 2.85 -16.39
N ASN A 37 -2.00 2.25 -15.34
CA ASN A 37 -2.61 2.99 -14.23
C ASN A 37 -1.85 2.71 -12.93
N PHE A 38 -1.74 3.76 -12.12
CA PHE A 38 -1.12 3.71 -10.80
C PHE A 38 -2.15 4.05 -9.73
N TYR A 39 -2.51 3.08 -8.90
CA TYR A 39 -3.48 3.24 -7.81
C TYR A 39 -2.77 3.34 -6.47
N MET A 40 -2.49 4.56 -5.99
CA MET A 40 -1.73 4.76 -4.75
C MET A 40 -2.58 5.46 -3.70
N GLY A 41 -2.86 4.80 -2.58
CA GLY A 41 -3.52 5.42 -1.44
C GLY A 41 -4.60 4.55 -0.78
N LYS A 42 -5.65 5.22 -0.29
CA LYS A 42 -6.78 4.58 0.39
C LYS A 42 -7.94 4.47 -0.58
N PHE A 43 -8.37 3.24 -0.81
CA PHE A 43 -9.54 2.94 -1.64
C PHE A 43 -10.57 2.18 -0.81
N TYR A 44 -11.76 1.99 -1.37
CA TYR A 44 -12.81 1.11 -0.88
C TYR A 44 -13.32 0.24 -2.04
N ALA A 45 -14.65 0.08 -2.18
CA ALA A 45 -15.29 -0.74 -3.19
C ALA A 45 -14.91 -0.36 -4.64
N GLU A 46 -14.48 0.88 -4.89
CA GLU A 46 -14.01 1.35 -6.18
C GLU A 46 -12.72 0.66 -6.65
N SER A 47 -11.91 0.13 -5.73
CA SER A 47 -10.62 -0.51 -6.05
C SER A 47 -10.76 -1.61 -7.10
N LEU A 48 -11.74 -2.50 -6.94
CA LEU A 48 -11.99 -3.60 -7.87
C LEU A 48 -12.56 -3.11 -9.20
N ILE A 49 -13.48 -2.13 -9.15
CA ILE A 49 -14.11 -1.57 -10.36
C ILE A 49 -13.04 -0.90 -11.24
N LEU A 50 -12.21 -0.04 -10.64
CA LEU A 50 -11.12 0.64 -11.34
C LEU A 50 -10.10 -0.36 -11.90
N ALA A 51 -9.73 -1.37 -11.11
CA ALA A 51 -8.76 -2.38 -11.53
C ALA A 51 -9.28 -3.21 -12.71
N GLU A 52 -10.54 -3.66 -12.66
CA GLU A 52 -11.20 -4.41 -13.73
C GLU A 52 -11.34 -3.57 -14.99
N THR A 53 -11.78 -2.31 -14.88
CA THR A 53 -11.90 -1.41 -16.03
C THR A 53 -10.55 -1.22 -16.72
N GLY A 54 -9.48 -0.93 -15.96
CA GLY A 54 -8.17 -0.75 -16.57
C GLY A 54 -7.61 -2.05 -17.15
N HIS A 55 -7.88 -3.21 -16.53
CA HIS A 55 -7.56 -4.52 -17.11
C HIS A 55 -8.28 -4.74 -18.46
N ALA A 56 -9.57 -4.41 -18.53
CA ALA A 56 -10.35 -4.49 -19.77
C ALA A 56 -9.83 -3.56 -20.88
N THR A 57 -9.17 -2.45 -20.53
CA THR A 57 -8.51 -1.58 -21.50
C THR A 57 -7.15 -2.09 -21.97
N GLY A 58 -6.59 -3.11 -21.31
CA GLY A 58 -5.25 -3.66 -21.57
C GLY A 58 -4.11 -2.86 -20.94
N ALA A 59 -4.41 -2.03 -19.93
CA ALA A 59 -3.42 -1.23 -19.22
C ALA A 59 -2.66 -2.08 -18.19
N ILE A 60 -1.37 -1.79 -17.99
CA ILE A 60 -0.62 -2.33 -16.85
C ILE A 60 -1.13 -1.69 -15.57
N GLN A 61 -1.41 -2.50 -14.56
CA GLN A 61 -2.02 -2.06 -13.31
C GLN A 61 -1.01 -2.17 -12.16
N ILE A 62 -0.64 -1.03 -11.57
CA ILE A 62 0.25 -0.98 -10.41
C ILE A 62 -0.50 -0.33 -9.25
N ALA A 63 -0.75 -1.10 -8.20
CA ALA A 63 -1.49 -0.64 -7.02
C ALA A 63 -0.60 -0.56 -5.78
N GLY A 64 -1.02 0.23 -4.80
CA GLY A 64 -0.39 0.29 -3.50
C GLY A 64 -1.35 0.88 -2.47
N THR A 65 -1.61 0.11 -1.41
CA THR A 65 -2.51 0.55 -0.34
C THR A 65 -2.07 0.06 1.03
N ALA A 66 -2.26 0.91 2.04
CA ALA A 66 -2.08 0.56 3.44
C ALA A 66 -3.36 -0.03 4.07
N MET A 67 -4.44 -0.18 3.31
CA MET A 67 -5.74 -0.64 3.80
C MET A 67 -5.91 -2.16 3.63
N PRO A 68 -5.98 -2.95 4.73
CA PRO A 68 -6.07 -4.40 4.64
C PRO A 68 -7.32 -4.93 3.95
N SER A 69 -8.44 -4.20 4.03
CA SER A 69 -9.71 -4.62 3.44
C SER A 69 -9.72 -4.57 1.90
N GLN A 70 -8.88 -3.75 1.28
CA GLN A 70 -8.84 -3.61 -0.19
C GLN A 70 -7.67 -4.34 -0.84
N LEU A 71 -6.65 -4.69 -0.05
CA LEU A 71 -5.49 -5.44 -0.56
C LEU A 71 -5.89 -6.68 -1.39
N PRO A 72 -6.87 -7.50 -0.99
CA PRO A 72 -7.25 -8.67 -1.79
C PRO A 72 -7.73 -8.32 -3.20
N PHE A 73 -8.42 -7.19 -3.38
CA PHE A 73 -8.92 -6.77 -4.69
C PHE A 73 -7.78 -6.35 -5.61
N PHE A 74 -6.84 -5.55 -5.11
CA PHE A 74 -5.67 -5.17 -5.91
C PHE A 74 -4.73 -6.35 -6.18
N VAL A 75 -4.50 -7.22 -5.20
CA VAL A 75 -3.70 -8.43 -5.40
C VAL A 75 -4.31 -9.35 -6.46
N ALA A 76 -5.65 -9.43 -6.54
CA ALA A 76 -6.32 -10.26 -7.53
C ALA A 76 -6.41 -9.63 -8.93
N ALA A 77 -6.55 -8.31 -9.02
CA ALA A 77 -6.89 -7.62 -10.28
C ALA A 77 -5.76 -6.76 -10.87
N CYS A 78 -4.65 -6.53 -10.16
CA CYS A 78 -3.51 -5.74 -10.64
C CYS A 78 -2.27 -6.60 -10.88
N ASP A 79 -1.41 -6.18 -11.81
CA ASP A 79 -0.16 -6.88 -12.14
C ASP A 79 0.86 -6.80 -10.99
N TYR A 80 0.92 -5.65 -10.32
CA TYR A 80 1.81 -5.41 -9.19
C TYR A 80 1.07 -4.67 -8.08
N THR A 81 1.19 -5.17 -6.84
CA THR A 81 0.55 -4.55 -5.67
C THR A 81 1.55 -4.37 -4.55
N LEU A 82 1.74 -3.13 -4.11
CA LEU A 82 2.47 -2.78 -2.90
C LEU A 82 1.58 -3.00 -1.67
N ILE A 83 2.06 -3.82 -0.75
CA ILE A 83 1.30 -4.27 0.42
C ILE A 83 1.69 -3.46 1.65
N GLY A 84 0.73 -2.71 2.20
CA GLY A 84 0.91 -2.11 3.52
C GLY A 84 2.05 -1.09 3.56
N GLU A 85 3.11 -1.44 4.28
CA GLU A 85 4.28 -0.59 4.47
C GLU A 85 5.15 -0.44 3.22
N GLU A 86 5.04 -1.34 2.25
CA GLU A 86 5.74 -1.26 0.98
C GLU A 86 5.39 0.02 0.21
N LEU A 87 4.15 0.51 0.33
CA LEU A 87 3.71 1.77 -0.26
C LEU A 87 4.57 2.95 0.22
N PHE A 88 4.89 2.98 1.51
CA PHE A 88 5.70 4.04 2.10
C PHE A 88 7.19 3.81 1.84
N ALA A 89 7.64 2.56 1.90
CA ALA A 89 9.02 2.18 1.64
C ALA A 89 9.45 2.42 0.20
N ALA A 90 8.55 2.27 -0.78
CA ALA A 90 8.85 2.45 -2.20
C ALA A 90 9.45 3.82 -2.51
N SER A 91 8.87 4.88 -1.95
CA SER A 91 9.35 6.26 -2.14
C SER A 91 10.77 6.47 -1.60
N ALA A 92 11.07 5.93 -0.42
CA ALA A 92 12.38 6.00 0.22
C ALA A 92 13.42 5.19 -0.54
N TYR A 93 13.03 4.01 -1.04
CA TYR A 93 13.91 3.13 -1.80
C TYR A 93 14.30 3.74 -3.16
N LEU A 94 13.34 4.40 -3.83
CA LEU A 94 13.55 5.10 -5.09
C LEU A 94 14.37 6.39 -4.91
N SER A 95 14.06 7.19 -3.87
CA SER A 95 14.75 8.45 -3.60
C SER A 95 16.17 8.25 -3.07
N LYS A 96 16.42 7.10 -2.41
CA LYS A 96 17.65 6.79 -1.67
C LYS A 96 18.01 7.85 -0.63
N ASP A 97 17.01 8.56 -0.11
CA ASP A 97 17.21 9.54 0.96
C ASP A 97 17.69 8.83 2.23
N PRO A 98 18.91 9.12 2.73
CA PRO A 98 19.47 8.46 3.90
C PRO A 98 18.57 8.56 5.14
N LEU A 99 17.80 9.65 5.29
CA LEU A 99 16.91 9.84 6.43
C LEU A 99 15.70 8.91 6.35
N GLN A 100 15.08 8.81 5.18
CA GLN A 100 13.90 7.94 4.98
C GLN A 100 14.28 6.46 5.05
N VAL A 101 15.38 6.07 4.39
CA VAL A 101 15.90 4.70 4.42
C VAL A 101 16.37 4.31 5.83
N GLY A 102 17.01 5.24 6.56
CA GLY A 102 17.41 5.03 7.95
C GLY A 102 16.21 4.82 8.89
N SER A 103 15.15 5.61 8.71
CA SER A 103 13.89 5.47 9.47
C SER A 103 13.25 4.10 9.28
N LEU A 104 13.14 3.64 8.03
CA LEU A 104 12.61 2.31 7.69
C LEU A 104 13.42 1.20 8.36
N ARG A 105 14.75 1.26 8.23
CA ARG A 105 15.63 0.26 8.85
C ARG A 105 15.52 0.25 10.38
N GLY A 106 15.40 1.43 11.00
CA GLY A 106 15.18 1.54 12.44
C GLY A 106 13.85 0.90 12.87
N GLN A 107 12.79 1.14 12.11
CA GLN A 107 11.48 0.53 12.35
C GLN A 107 11.54 -1.00 12.22
N ASP A 108 12.20 -1.53 11.19
CA ASP A 108 12.31 -2.97 10.96
C ASP A 108 13.12 -3.68 12.06
N VAL A 109 14.23 -3.09 12.50
CA VAL A 109 15.02 -3.60 13.62
C VAL A 109 14.20 -3.59 14.91
N GLY A 110 13.45 -2.52 15.17
CA GLY A 110 12.56 -2.43 16.34
C GLY A 110 11.50 -3.53 16.33
N LYS A 111 10.82 -3.73 15.19
CA LYS A 111 9.85 -4.82 15.02
C LYS A 111 10.50 -6.20 15.22
N ALA A 112 11.70 -6.41 14.68
CA ALA A 112 12.43 -7.68 14.83
C ALA A 112 12.76 -7.99 16.29
N ILE A 113 13.24 -7.00 17.06
CA ILE A 113 13.49 -7.16 18.50
C ILE A 113 12.21 -7.54 19.24
N VAL A 114 11.11 -6.82 18.97
CA VAL A 114 9.80 -7.12 19.59
C VAL A 114 9.32 -8.52 19.22
N MET A 115 9.43 -8.93 17.96
CA MET A 115 9.06 -10.28 17.51
C MET A 115 9.87 -11.37 18.24
N VAL A 116 11.18 -11.19 18.41
CA VAL A 116 12.02 -12.12 19.17
C VAL A 116 11.58 -12.19 20.63
N CYS A 117 11.36 -11.04 21.28
CA CYS A 117 10.88 -11.00 22.66
C CYS A 117 9.53 -11.71 22.83
N LEU A 118 8.60 -11.54 21.88
CA LEU A 118 7.30 -12.21 21.89
C LEU A 118 7.44 -13.73 21.75
N VAL A 119 8.28 -14.20 20.81
CA VAL A 119 8.53 -15.64 20.61
C VAL A 119 9.17 -16.27 21.85
N VAL A 120 10.20 -15.63 22.43
CA VAL A 120 10.86 -16.11 23.64
C VAL A 120 9.89 -16.13 24.83
N GLY A 121 9.10 -15.06 25.01
CA GLY A 121 8.09 -14.99 26.06
C GLY A 121 7.01 -16.07 25.92
N ALA A 122 6.51 -16.31 24.70
CA ALA A 122 5.52 -17.35 24.43
C ALA A 122 6.08 -18.76 24.74
N LEU A 123 7.33 -19.05 24.33
CA LEU A 123 7.99 -20.31 24.63
C LEU A 123 8.24 -20.49 26.12
N ALA A 124 8.73 -19.46 26.81
CA ALA A 124 8.97 -19.50 28.25
C ALA A 124 7.69 -19.84 29.03
N ILE A 125 6.56 -19.22 28.68
CA ILE A 125 5.25 -19.54 29.28
C ILE A 125 4.83 -20.98 28.96
N THR A 126 5.04 -21.43 27.72
CA THR A 126 4.66 -22.79 27.28
C THR A 126 5.44 -23.87 28.01
N PHE A 127 6.72 -23.64 28.34
CA PHE A 127 7.56 -24.56 29.13
C PHE A 127 7.42 -24.40 30.66
N GLY A 128 6.49 -23.57 31.14
CA GLY A 128 6.18 -23.44 32.57
C GLY A 128 7.09 -22.48 33.34
N PHE A 129 7.86 -21.62 32.66
CA PHE A 129 8.61 -20.55 33.33
C PHE A 129 7.66 -19.40 33.70
N ASP A 130 7.12 -19.44 34.91
CA ASP A 130 6.16 -18.45 35.43
C ASP A 130 6.77 -17.06 35.73
N PHE A 131 8.08 -16.89 35.57
CA PHE A 131 8.77 -15.60 35.71
C PHE A 131 8.16 -14.49 34.82
N VAL A 132 7.70 -14.84 33.62
CA VAL A 132 7.05 -13.89 32.70
C VAL A 132 5.68 -13.45 33.23
N LYS A 133 4.90 -14.36 33.84
CA LYS A 133 3.58 -14.03 34.41
C LYS A 133 3.71 -13.04 35.56
N GLY A 134 4.75 -13.17 36.39
CA GLY A 134 5.02 -12.24 37.50
C GLY A 134 5.26 -10.79 37.07
N TRP A 135 5.76 -10.57 35.84
CA TRP A 135 5.98 -9.23 35.29
C TRP A 135 4.67 -8.54 34.83
N PHE A 136 3.67 -9.32 34.41
CA PHE A 136 2.36 -8.83 33.95
C PHE A 136 1.26 -8.91 35.01
N ALA A 137 1.56 -9.43 36.21
CA ALA A 137 0.60 -9.64 37.30
C ALA A 137 0.44 -8.44 38.27
N THR A 138 1.10 -7.31 37.99
CA THR A 138 0.84 -5.99 38.58
C THR A 138 0.08 -5.12 37.62
#